data_AF-A0A8S2Z9M8-F1
#
_entry.id   AF-A0A8S2Z9M8-F1
#
_cell.length_a   1.000
_cell.length_b   1.000
_cell.length_c   1.000
_cell.angle_alpha   90.00
_cell.angle_beta   90.00
_cell.angle_gamma   90.00
#
_symmetry.space_group_name_H-M   'P 1'
#
loop_
_entity.id
_entity.type
_entity.pdbx_description
1 polymer ?
#
loop_
_entity_poly.entity_id
_entity_poly.type
_entity_poly.pdbx_seq_one_letter_code
_entity_poly.pdbx_strand_id
1 'polypeptide(L)'
;IRDIVSIGDGGRCINELRQILKIKDGLVYIVNDRQRWTDIIERRTLFPIGRFVPCNFSNLTDVPIPSDSTDLVICYMGLHHLPQDQLHIFFKMIYRILRPNGLFLFREHHATEQLKPLLDVAHMVFNAVTGVDCELERKEIRAFRTIEQWRSCVRQTGFQDTFIYDEQEDDPTDDIMLTFRKPETECINTNDTNEIISNKTYTKVSAYFESNYFRPCEWLVVRILMAFGAYLNHTPFYYFPFMKYISIYWSLSLTEADFAIRKYGIIAALFVSPAFLMSITVGTFLTVAFLQLEFVSFIIRAIPAAQYKDEYEQLIIEKVDDHHEEFNFKESIDERINDIQILKENHLYAIQVPRHHTFTLILKKFALHSIKFNLISISQQNEQIQLELAVNNNNEERLVWVKQRSNMDIIYEFKNPVNPNQTHIILRVTIRNLFSFIRECTRFEADNSLTIIQIYDHFYY
;
A
#
# COMPACT_ATOMS: atom_id res chain seq x y z
N ILE A 1 -33.78 2.20 21.03
CA ILE A 1 -32.43 2.80 21.15
C ILE A 1 -32.63 4.28 21.46
N ARG A 2 -32.08 4.76 22.57
CA ARG A 2 -32.10 6.17 23.00
C ARG A 2 -30.68 6.71 23.15
N ASP A 3 -29.83 6.04 23.92
CA ASP A 3 -28.47 6.51 24.24
C ASP A 3 -27.42 5.77 23.40
N ILE A 4 -26.46 6.51 22.82
CA ILE A 4 -25.45 5.99 21.88
C ILE A 4 -24.03 6.28 22.37
N VAL A 5 -23.11 5.33 22.17
CA VAL A 5 -21.67 5.53 22.31
C VAL A 5 -20.99 5.28 20.97
N SER A 6 -20.19 6.24 20.49
CA SER A 6 -19.25 6.05 19.38
C SER A 6 -17.85 5.86 19.93
N ILE A 7 -17.13 4.82 19.52
CA ILE A 7 -15.76 4.54 19.97
C ILE A 7 -14.81 4.57 18.79
N GLY A 8 -13.72 5.35 18.91
CA GLY A 8 -12.62 5.39 17.94
C GLY A 8 -12.75 6.42 16.82
N ASP A 9 -13.85 7.18 16.76
CA ASP A 9 -14.07 8.21 15.74
C ASP A 9 -14.53 9.56 16.33
N GLY A 10 -14.68 10.58 15.49
CA GLY A 10 -15.25 11.88 15.85
C GLY A 10 -16.78 11.89 15.97
N GLY A 11 -17.44 10.72 15.95
CA GLY A 11 -18.88 10.53 15.87
C GLY A 11 -19.44 10.61 14.45
N ARG A 12 -18.74 10.00 13.49
CA ARG A 12 -18.97 10.14 12.04
C ARG A 12 -20.42 9.87 11.63
N CYS A 13 -21.02 8.82 12.18
CA CYS A 13 -22.35 8.35 11.79
C CYS A 13 -23.48 8.76 12.75
N ILE A 14 -23.17 9.47 13.85
CA ILE A 14 -24.14 9.70 14.93
C ILE A 14 -25.34 10.53 14.48
N ASN A 15 -25.13 11.58 13.71
CA ASN A 15 -26.24 12.45 13.27
C ASN A 15 -27.21 11.70 12.36
N GLU A 16 -26.69 10.92 11.40
CA GLU A 16 -27.49 10.09 10.50
C GLU A 16 -28.25 9.01 11.30
N LEU A 17 -27.57 8.32 12.24
CA LEU A 17 -28.20 7.33 13.11
C LEU A 17 -29.32 7.95 13.96
N ARG A 18 -29.12 9.13 14.55
CA ARG A 18 -30.17 9.83 15.31
C ARG A 18 -31.38 10.13 14.45
N GLN A 19 -31.17 10.54 13.21
CA GLN A 19 -32.25 10.83 12.27
C GLN A 19 -33.03 9.56 11.90
N ILE A 20 -32.32 8.48 11.52
CA ILE A 20 -32.92 7.20 11.11
C ILE A 20 -33.67 6.55 12.28
N LEU A 21 -33.04 6.51 13.46
CA LEU A 21 -33.61 5.90 14.67
C LEU A 21 -34.56 6.83 15.44
N LYS A 22 -34.76 8.06 14.94
CA LYS A 22 -35.64 9.08 15.55
C LYS A 22 -35.28 9.41 17.01
N ILE A 23 -33.99 9.46 17.32
CA ILE A 23 -33.46 9.75 18.65
C ILE A 23 -33.43 11.26 18.89
N LYS A 24 -34.34 11.73 19.74
CA LYS A 24 -34.49 13.16 20.06
C LYS A 24 -33.59 13.59 21.23
N ASP A 25 -33.77 12.99 22.41
CA ASP A 25 -33.20 13.47 23.68
C ASP A 25 -32.31 12.42 24.38
N GLY A 26 -31.62 11.61 23.58
CA GLY A 26 -30.67 10.61 24.05
C GLY A 26 -29.29 11.18 24.35
N LEU A 27 -28.59 10.59 25.31
CA LEU A 27 -27.20 10.88 25.57
C LEU A 27 -26.32 10.28 24.47
N VAL A 28 -25.35 11.07 24.00
CA VAL A 28 -24.32 10.62 23.07
C VAL A 28 -22.97 10.74 23.76
N TYR A 29 -22.20 9.67 23.75
CA TYR A 29 -20.81 9.66 24.20
C TYR A 29 -19.88 9.43 23.00
N ILE A 30 -18.83 10.24 22.89
CA ILE A 30 -17.77 10.08 21.89
C ILE A 30 -16.50 9.67 22.63
N VAL A 31 -16.13 8.40 22.52
CA VAL A 31 -14.99 7.79 23.20
C VAL A 31 -13.81 7.76 22.23
N ASN A 32 -12.78 8.58 22.47
CA ASN A 32 -11.60 8.62 21.63
C ASN A 32 -10.34 9.05 22.41
N ASP A 33 -9.17 8.92 21.81
CA ASP A 33 -7.89 9.31 22.42
C ASP A 33 -7.78 10.82 22.65
N ARG A 34 -8.24 11.60 21.65
CA ARG A 34 -8.24 13.07 21.67
C ARG A 34 -9.28 13.63 20.72
N GLN A 35 -9.67 14.88 20.94
CA GLN A 35 -10.45 15.64 19.96
C GLN A 35 -9.51 16.28 18.93
N ARG A 36 -9.89 16.22 17.66
CA ARG A 36 -9.12 16.77 16.54
C ARG A 36 -9.98 17.76 15.74
N TRP A 37 -9.33 18.68 15.04
CA TRP A 37 -10.04 19.59 14.13
C TRP A 37 -10.74 18.84 12.99
N THR A 38 -10.15 17.73 12.54
CA THR A 38 -10.73 16.84 11.52
C THR A 38 -12.06 16.23 11.94
N ASP A 39 -12.34 16.11 13.25
CA ASP A 39 -13.60 15.56 13.75
C ASP A 39 -14.80 16.37 13.27
N ILE A 40 -14.64 17.68 13.04
CA ILE A 40 -15.68 18.56 12.49
C ILE A 40 -16.12 18.09 11.11
N ILE A 41 -15.16 17.67 10.28
CA ILE A 41 -15.40 17.14 8.94
C ILE A 41 -16.08 15.77 9.06
N GLU A 42 -15.56 14.88 9.90
CA GLU A 42 -16.11 13.53 10.07
C GLU A 42 -17.58 13.54 10.50
N ARG A 43 -17.93 14.35 11.50
CA ARG A 43 -19.32 14.44 12.01
C ARG A 43 -20.22 15.37 11.22
N ARG A 44 -19.68 16.05 10.20
CA ARG A 44 -20.36 17.03 9.33
C ARG A 44 -21.07 18.15 10.09
N THR A 45 -20.51 18.58 11.23
CA THR A 45 -21.04 19.72 12.00
C THR A 45 -19.95 20.41 12.81
N LEU A 46 -20.06 21.74 12.88
CA LEU A 46 -19.18 22.60 13.67
C LEU A 46 -19.33 22.31 15.18
N PHE A 47 -20.53 21.95 15.62
CA PHE A 47 -20.82 21.75 17.04
C PHE A 47 -20.52 20.31 17.50
N PRO A 48 -20.07 20.10 18.75
CA PRO A 48 -19.98 18.78 19.33
C PRO A 48 -21.34 18.08 19.33
N ILE A 49 -21.35 16.79 18.99
CA ILE A 49 -22.58 15.97 18.87
C ILE A 49 -22.89 15.13 20.12
N GLY A 50 -22.00 15.17 21.11
CA GLY A 50 -22.11 14.41 22.35
C GLY A 50 -21.03 14.79 23.36
N ARG A 51 -21.04 14.10 24.50
CA ARG A 51 -20.02 14.24 25.54
C ARG A 51 -18.76 13.49 25.12
N PHE A 52 -17.65 14.19 25.01
CA PHE A 52 -16.36 13.57 24.80
C PHE A 52 -15.90 12.81 26.05
N VAL A 53 -15.38 11.60 25.85
CA VAL A 53 -14.84 10.71 26.87
C VAL A 53 -13.45 10.27 26.44
N PRO A 54 -12.37 10.76 27.06
CA PRO A 54 -11.02 10.35 26.69
C PRO A 54 -10.80 8.87 27.01
N CYS A 55 -10.18 8.14 26.09
CA CYS A 55 -9.80 6.73 26.28
C CYS A 55 -8.38 6.49 25.75
N ASN A 56 -7.53 5.87 26.58
CA ASN A 56 -6.20 5.46 26.15
C ASN A 56 -6.26 4.03 25.58
N PHE A 57 -6.33 3.91 24.26
CA PHE A 57 -6.41 2.62 23.58
C PHE A 57 -5.13 1.76 23.70
N SER A 58 -3.99 2.35 24.08
CA SER A 58 -2.75 1.61 24.34
C SER A 58 -2.71 1.01 25.75
N ASN A 59 -3.52 1.53 26.67
CA ASN A 59 -3.62 1.06 28.05
C ASN A 59 -5.05 1.28 28.56
N LEU A 60 -5.94 0.37 28.16
CA LEU A 60 -7.36 0.44 28.40
C LEU A 60 -7.67 0.37 29.90
N THR A 61 -8.29 1.43 30.38
CA THR A 61 -8.95 1.49 31.69
C THR A 61 -10.45 1.63 31.49
N ASP A 62 -11.21 1.46 32.57
CA ASP A 62 -12.65 1.72 32.51
C ASP A 62 -12.94 3.19 32.12
N VAL A 63 -14.05 3.41 31.43
CA VAL A 63 -14.51 4.74 31.01
C VAL A 63 -15.56 5.29 31.99
N PRO A 64 -15.64 6.62 32.19
CA PRO A 64 -16.59 7.26 33.09
C PRO A 64 -18.02 7.33 32.50
N ILE A 65 -18.48 6.21 31.92
CA ILE A 65 -19.85 5.98 31.47
C ILE A 65 -20.49 5.01 32.47
N PRO A 66 -21.67 5.30 33.05
CA PRO A 66 -22.29 4.41 34.02
C PRO A 66 -22.59 3.01 33.46
N SER A 67 -22.68 2.00 34.33
CA SER A 67 -23.15 0.66 33.92
C SER A 67 -24.62 0.73 33.49
N ASP A 68 -25.02 -0.12 32.54
CA ASP A 68 -26.40 -0.23 32.06
C ASP A 68 -27.03 1.13 31.71
N SER A 69 -26.27 2.01 31.05
CA SER A 69 -26.71 3.37 30.71
C SER A 69 -26.80 3.66 29.22
N THR A 70 -26.43 2.71 28.36
CA THR A 70 -26.42 2.92 26.91
C THR A 70 -27.21 1.82 26.18
N ASP A 71 -27.81 2.17 25.04
CA ASP A 71 -28.61 1.22 24.26
C ASP A 71 -27.88 0.73 23.01
N LEU A 72 -26.94 1.53 22.51
CA LEU A 72 -26.14 1.23 21.33
C LEU A 72 -24.69 1.67 21.54
N VAL A 73 -23.75 0.78 21.25
CA VAL A 73 -22.32 1.09 21.17
C VAL A 73 -21.87 0.76 19.75
N ILE A 74 -21.21 1.71 19.07
CA ILE A 74 -20.65 1.55 17.73
C ILE A 74 -19.12 1.68 17.76
N CYS A 75 -18.43 0.82 17.02
CA CYS A 75 -16.98 0.88 16.84
C CYS A 75 -16.61 0.43 15.42
N TYR A 76 -16.17 1.36 14.57
CA TYR A 76 -15.86 1.04 13.17
C TYR A 76 -14.35 1.00 12.93
N MET A 77 -13.86 -0.14 12.45
CA MET A 77 -12.49 -0.41 11.99
C MET A 77 -11.43 0.07 12.99
N GLY A 78 -11.43 -0.54 14.18
CA GLY A 78 -10.56 -0.12 15.27
C GLY A 78 -10.15 -1.22 16.24
N LEU A 79 -10.81 -2.38 16.22
CA LEU A 79 -10.51 -3.46 17.16
C LEU A 79 -9.19 -4.15 16.81
N HIS A 80 -8.85 -4.26 15.52
CA HIS A 80 -7.57 -4.83 15.10
C HIS A 80 -6.35 -3.99 15.50
N HIS A 81 -6.55 -2.73 15.90
CA HIS A 81 -5.50 -1.84 16.42
C HIS A 81 -5.28 -1.92 17.93
N LEU A 82 -6.17 -2.59 18.67
CA LEU A 82 -6.02 -2.71 20.13
C LEU A 82 -4.88 -3.66 20.50
N PRO A 83 -4.20 -3.47 21.65
CA PRO A 83 -3.36 -4.52 22.23
C PRO A 83 -4.19 -5.78 22.49
N GLN A 84 -3.69 -6.92 22.01
CA GLN A 84 -4.47 -8.16 21.95
C GLN A 84 -4.80 -8.74 23.33
N ASP A 85 -3.91 -8.52 24.28
CA ASP A 85 -4.09 -8.84 25.69
C ASP A 85 -5.16 -7.97 26.36
N GLN A 86 -5.51 -6.80 25.80
CA GLN A 86 -6.50 -5.87 26.35
C GLN A 86 -7.88 -5.98 25.69
N LEU A 87 -8.02 -6.77 24.61
CA LEU A 87 -9.29 -6.90 23.89
C LEU A 87 -10.45 -7.38 24.78
N HIS A 88 -10.16 -8.28 25.72
CA HIS A 88 -11.16 -8.75 26.68
C HIS A 88 -11.61 -7.65 27.67
N ILE A 89 -10.72 -6.72 28.03
CA ILE A 89 -11.03 -5.55 28.87
C ILE A 89 -11.97 -4.63 28.10
N PHE A 90 -11.65 -4.38 26.83
CA PHE A 90 -12.47 -3.57 25.93
C PHE A 90 -13.91 -4.11 25.83
N PHE A 91 -14.08 -5.41 25.57
CA PHE A 91 -15.41 -6.00 25.49
C PHE A 91 -16.15 -5.98 26.84
N LYS A 92 -15.45 -6.20 27.96
CA LYS A 92 -16.06 -6.09 29.30
C LYS A 92 -16.55 -4.68 29.59
N MET A 93 -15.79 -3.67 29.19
CA MET A 93 -16.19 -2.27 29.29
C MET A 93 -17.48 -2.01 28.49
N ILE A 94 -17.54 -2.47 27.23
CA ILE A 94 -18.76 -2.33 26.39
C ILE A 94 -19.94 -3.08 27.02
N TYR A 95 -19.72 -4.30 27.46
CA TYR A 95 -20.75 -5.12 28.11
C TYR A 95 -21.29 -4.44 29.37
N ARG A 96 -20.43 -3.81 30.18
CA ARG A 96 -20.80 -3.09 31.40
C ARG A 96 -21.72 -1.91 31.09
N ILE A 97 -21.38 -1.07 30.12
CA ILE A 97 -22.11 0.18 29.84
C ILE A 97 -23.44 -0.04 29.13
N LEU A 98 -23.56 -1.11 28.34
CA LEU A 98 -24.79 -1.47 27.66
C LEU A 98 -25.85 -1.94 28.66
N ARG A 99 -27.09 -1.49 28.47
CA ARG A 99 -28.27 -2.05 29.15
C ARG A 99 -28.53 -3.49 28.73
N PRO A 100 -29.29 -4.27 29.52
CA PRO A 100 -29.96 -5.47 29.01
C PRO A 100 -30.66 -5.18 27.67
N ASN A 101 -30.52 -6.08 26.71
CA ASN A 101 -30.94 -5.93 25.30
C ASN A 101 -30.25 -4.81 24.49
N GLY A 102 -29.25 -4.13 25.06
CA GLY A 102 -28.42 -3.17 24.33
C GLY A 102 -27.59 -3.84 23.23
N LEU A 103 -27.30 -3.07 22.18
CA LEU A 103 -26.60 -3.55 20.99
C LEU A 103 -25.15 -3.06 20.94
N PHE A 104 -24.24 -3.97 20.61
CA PHE A 104 -22.88 -3.65 20.20
C PHE A 104 -22.74 -3.91 18.71
N LEU A 105 -22.45 -2.86 17.95
CA LEU A 105 -22.24 -2.89 16.51
C LEU A 105 -20.78 -2.55 16.22
N PHE A 106 -20.10 -3.37 15.43
CA PHE A 106 -18.76 -3.03 14.98
C PHE A 106 -18.51 -3.46 13.54
N ARG A 107 -17.57 -2.79 12.88
CA ARG A 107 -17.16 -3.08 11.48
C ARG A 107 -15.70 -3.45 11.46
N GLU A 108 -15.37 -4.59 10.87
CA GLU A 108 -14.01 -5.14 10.80
C GLU A 108 -13.81 -5.92 9.50
N HIS A 109 -12.55 -6.11 9.12
CA HIS A 109 -12.17 -6.95 7.98
C HIS A 109 -12.45 -8.44 8.26
N HIS A 110 -12.95 -9.18 7.27
CA HIS A 110 -12.89 -10.64 7.24
C HIS A 110 -11.50 -11.11 6.78
N ALA A 111 -10.50 -10.98 7.65
CA ALA A 111 -9.10 -11.15 7.25
C ALA A 111 -8.66 -12.61 7.18
N THR A 112 -8.91 -13.25 6.04
CA THR A 112 -8.26 -14.52 5.66
C THR A 112 -6.75 -14.33 5.48
N GLU A 113 -5.97 -15.41 5.57
CA GLU A 113 -4.50 -15.33 5.38
C GLU A 113 -4.11 -14.74 4.02
N GLN A 114 -4.92 -14.95 2.99
CA GLN A 114 -4.72 -14.41 1.65
C GLN A 114 -4.99 -12.91 1.56
N LEU A 115 -5.92 -12.40 2.38
CA LEU A 115 -6.33 -10.99 2.36
C LEU A 115 -5.41 -10.11 3.19
N LYS A 116 -4.84 -10.62 4.29
CA LYS A 116 -3.97 -9.87 5.21
C LYS A 116 -2.89 -9.01 4.52
N PRO A 117 -2.15 -9.49 3.50
CA PRO A 117 -1.17 -8.64 2.82
C PRO A 117 -1.77 -7.41 2.14
N LEU A 118 -2.98 -7.51 1.59
CA LEU A 118 -3.68 -6.38 1.00
C LEU A 118 -4.10 -5.36 2.06
N LEU A 119 -4.61 -5.84 3.20
CA LEU A 119 -4.95 -4.99 4.34
C LEU A 119 -3.72 -4.25 4.85
N ASP A 120 -2.59 -4.94 5.01
CA ASP A 120 -1.33 -4.32 5.41
C ASP A 120 -0.91 -3.18 4.47
N VAL A 121 -1.00 -3.40 3.16
CA VAL A 121 -0.69 -2.36 2.16
C VAL A 121 -1.68 -1.21 2.23
N ALA A 122 -2.98 -1.48 2.41
CA ALA A 122 -4.00 -0.43 2.54
C ALA A 122 -3.70 0.50 3.73
N HIS A 123 -3.33 -0.08 4.88
CA HIS A 123 -2.90 0.68 6.06
C HIS A 123 -1.61 1.46 5.80
N MET A 124 -0.59 0.83 5.18
CA MET A 124 0.66 1.51 4.81
C MET A 124 0.41 2.74 3.94
N VAL A 125 -0.43 2.60 2.91
CA VAL A 125 -0.78 3.70 2.01
C VAL A 125 -1.53 4.79 2.76
N PHE A 126 -2.51 4.42 3.59
CA PHE A 126 -3.27 5.38 4.41
C PHE A 126 -2.36 6.15 5.37
N ASN A 127 -1.47 5.46 6.09
CA ASN A 127 -0.53 6.06 7.03
C ASN A 127 0.50 6.95 6.33
N ALA A 128 1.00 6.54 5.16
CA ALA A 128 1.86 7.39 4.33
C ALA A 128 1.16 8.67 3.87
N VAL A 129 -0.10 8.58 3.41
CA VAL A 129 -0.88 9.74 2.94
C VAL A 129 -1.29 10.66 4.10
N THR A 130 -1.52 10.12 5.29
CA THR A 130 -1.88 10.89 6.49
C THR A 130 -0.68 11.42 7.27
N GLY A 131 0.54 11.13 6.81
CA GLY A 131 1.78 11.66 7.38
C GLY A 131 2.21 10.98 8.69
N VAL A 132 1.80 9.74 8.92
CA VAL A 132 2.32 8.91 10.01
C VAL A 132 3.79 8.61 9.72
N ASP A 133 4.66 8.84 10.70
CA ASP A 133 6.08 8.57 10.54
C ASP A 133 6.37 7.06 10.48
N CYS A 134 7.47 6.69 9.82
CA CYS A 134 7.81 5.29 9.59
C CYS A 134 8.09 4.49 10.89
N GLU A 135 8.48 5.15 11.98
CA GLU A 135 8.71 4.48 13.26
C GLU A 135 7.38 4.10 13.93
N LEU A 136 6.38 4.97 13.88
CA LEU A 136 5.03 4.68 14.35
C LEU A 136 4.32 3.65 13.47
N GLU A 137 4.45 3.76 12.15
CA GLU A 137 3.93 2.80 11.18
C GLU A 137 4.40 1.36 11.49
N ARG A 138 5.71 1.18 11.75
CA ARG A 138 6.27 -0.14 12.11
C ARG A 138 5.75 -0.71 13.42
N LYS A 139 5.28 0.15 14.32
CA LYS A 139 4.78 -0.22 15.65
C LYS A 139 3.26 -0.34 15.65
N GLU A 140 2.60 -0.06 14.53
CA GLU A 140 1.15 -0.17 14.42
C GLU A 140 0.73 -1.62 14.66
N ILE A 141 -0.24 -1.80 15.55
CA ILE A 141 -0.84 -3.10 15.80
C ILE A 141 -1.86 -3.34 14.67
N ARG A 142 -1.70 -4.46 13.97
CA ARG A 142 -2.58 -4.92 12.89
C ARG A 142 -3.00 -6.35 13.11
N ALA A 143 -3.74 -6.56 14.19
CA ALA A 143 -4.17 -7.89 14.61
C ALA A 143 -5.49 -8.28 13.92
N PHE A 144 -5.40 -8.42 12.61
CA PHE A 144 -6.53 -8.82 11.79
C PHE A 144 -6.99 -10.24 12.13
N ARG A 145 -8.30 -10.46 12.08
CA ARG A 145 -8.98 -11.71 12.43
C ARG A 145 -10.04 -12.06 11.40
N THR A 146 -10.37 -13.34 11.30
CA THR A 146 -11.59 -13.76 10.60
C THR A 146 -12.83 -13.39 11.42
N ILE A 147 -14.00 -13.43 10.77
CA ILE A 147 -15.28 -13.15 11.43
C ILE A 147 -15.57 -14.16 12.54
N GLU A 148 -15.24 -15.43 12.35
CA GLU A 148 -15.40 -16.49 13.35
C GLU A 148 -14.57 -16.19 14.60
N GLN A 149 -13.34 -15.69 14.40
CA GLN A 149 -12.46 -15.29 15.50
C GLN A 149 -13.02 -14.07 16.24
N TRP A 150 -13.51 -13.05 15.53
CA TRP A 150 -14.18 -11.90 16.16
C TRP A 150 -15.41 -12.32 16.97
N ARG A 151 -16.28 -13.14 16.38
CA ARG A 151 -17.47 -13.69 17.04
C ARG A 151 -17.10 -14.44 18.32
N SER A 152 -16.07 -15.28 18.27
CA SER A 152 -15.57 -16.01 19.44
C SER A 152 -15.13 -15.08 20.55
N CYS A 153 -14.33 -14.05 20.25
CA CYS A 153 -13.83 -13.10 21.25
C CYS A 153 -14.97 -12.33 21.94
N VAL A 154 -15.98 -11.90 21.17
CA VAL A 154 -17.12 -11.15 21.70
C VAL A 154 -18.04 -12.05 22.54
N ARG A 155 -18.34 -13.27 22.07
CA ARG A 155 -19.18 -14.25 22.79
C ARG A 155 -18.57 -14.67 24.13
N GLN A 156 -17.24 -14.80 24.22
CA GLN A 156 -16.54 -15.11 25.47
C GLN A 156 -16.79 -14.06 26.57
N THR A 157 -17.23 -12.85 26.22
CA THR A 157 -17.55 -11.79 27.18
C THR A 157 -19.03 -11.83 27.65
N GLY A 158 -19.83 -12.76 27.13
CA GLY A 158 -21.25 -12.93 27.49
C GLY A 158 -22.23 -12.25 26.53
N PHE A 159 -21.75 -11.68 25.42
CA PHE A 159 -22.62 -11.20 24.35
C PHE A 159 -23.29 -12.34 23.61
N GLN A 160 -24.55 -12.12 23.22
CA GLN A 160 -25.26 -12.98 22.30
C GLN A 160 -25.07 -12.46 20.86
N ASP A 161 -24.68 -13.35 19.96
CA ASP A 161 -24.61 -13.08 18.53
C ASP A 161 -26.01 -12.95 17.93
N THR A 162 -26.29 -11.88 17.19
CA THR A 162 -27.61 -11.68 16.57
C THR A 162 -27.68 -12.25 15.15
N PHE A 163 -26.53 -12.61 14.55
CA PHE A 163 -26.42 -13.02 13.14
C PHE A 163 -26.89 -11.97 12.13
N ILE A 164 -27.06 -10.71 12.56
CA ILE A 164 -27.37 -9.58 11.69
C ILE A 164 -26.06 -8.94 11.27
N TYR A 165 -25.58 -9.33 10.10
CA TYR A 165 -24.35 -8.82 9.49
C TYR A 165 -24.66 -8.08 8.20
N ASP A 166 -23.78 -7.16 7.83
CA ASP A 166 -23.84 -6.46 6.55
C ASP A 166 -22.43 -6.36 5.97
N GLU A 167 -22.29 -6.70 4.70
CA GLU A 167 -21.02 -6.68 3.99
C GLU A 167 -21.03 -5.53 2.99
N GLN A 168 -19.94 -4.78 2.90
CA GLN A 168 -19.84 -3.77 1.87
C GLN A 168 -19.56 -4.43 0.52
N GLU A 169 -20.59 -4.46 -0.33
CA GLU A 169 -20.49 -4.95 -1.71
C GLU A 169 -19.35 -4.25 -2.49
N ASP A 170 -18.54 -5.05 -3.19
CA ASP A 170 -17.35 -4.64 -3.96
C ASP A 170 -16.25 -3.94 -3.13
N ASP A 171 -16.17 -4.24 -1.83
CA ASP A 171 -15.05 -3.81 -1.00
C ASP A 171 -13.89 -4.80 -1.13
N PRO A 172 -12.73 -4.40 -1.70
CA PRO A 172 -11.59 -5.30 -1.85
C PRO A 172 -10.94 -5.68 -0.50
N THR A 173 -11.39 -5.10 0.62
CA THR A 173 -10.89 -5.38 1.97
C THR A 173 -11.84 -6.21 2.82
N ASP A 174 -12.92 -6.74 2.22
CA ASP A 174 -13.92 -7.61 2.85
C ASP A 174 -14.41 -7.08 4.21
N ASP A 175 -14.86 -5.82 4.24
CA ASP A 175 -15.38 -5.19 5.45
C ASP A 175 -16.79 -5.68 5.79
N ILE A 176 -16.94 -6.21 7.01
CA ILE A 176 -18.20 -6.74 7.51
C ILE A 176 -18.57 -6.04 8.81
N MET A 177 -19.81 -5.58 8.87
CA MET A 177 -20.44 -5.05 10.07
C MET A 177 -21.17 -6.17 10.81
N LEU A 178 -20.93 -6.28 12.11
CA LEU A 178 -21.49 -7.32 12.99
C LEU A 178 -22.28 -6.71 14.13
N THR A 179 -23.40 -7.34 14.48
CA THR A 179 -24.25 -6.92 15.60
C THR A 179 -24.28 -7.99 16.69
N PHE A 180 -24.08 -7.57 17.93
CA PHE A 180 -24.21 -8.38 19.13
C PHE A 180 -25.17 -7.73 20.10
N ARG A 181 -25.79 -8.54 20.96
CA ARG A 181 -26.74 -8.09 21.98
C ARG A 181 -26.27 -8.51 23.37
N LYS A 182 -26.38 -7.60 24.33
CA LYS A 182 -26.29 -7.96 25.76
C LYS A 182 -27.60 -8.65 26.17
N PRO A 183 -27.58 -9.91 26.63
CA PRO A 183 -28.81 -10.62 26.95
C PRO A 183 -29.50 -10.05 28.20
N GLU A 184 -30.83 -10.23 28.29
CA GLU A 184 -31.62 -9.89 29.49
C GLU A 184 -31.41 -10.86 30.66
N THR A 185 -31.09 -12.13 30.36
CA THR A 185 -30.81 -13.22 31.32
C THR A 185 -29.72 -14.15 30.77
N GLU A 186 -29.01 -14.91 31.61
CA GLU A 186 -27.98 -15.87 31.16
C GLU A 186 -28.51 -16.85 30.09
N CYS A 187 -27.66 -17.14 29.11
CA CYS A 187 -28.01 -17.60 27.75
C CYS A 187 -28.92 -18.83 27.62
N ILE A 188 -29.81 -18.78 26.64
CA ILE A 188 -30.42 -19.93 25.98
C ILE A 188 -29.43 -20.46 24.93
N ASN A 189 -29.08 -21.74 24.99
CA ASN A 189 -28.32 -22.44 23.95
C ASN A 189 -29.11 -22.43 22.63
N THR A 190 -28.62 -21.73 21.62
CA THR A 190 -29.15 -21.82 20.25
C THR A 190 -28.34 -22.84 19.45
N ASN A 191 -29.02 -23.74 18.73
CA ASN A 191 -28.40 -24.62 17.75
C ASN A 191 -28.00 -23.76 16.53
N ASP A 192 -26.73 -23.39 16.45
CA ASP A 192 -26.14 -22.54 15.40
C ASP A 192 -26.15 -23.27 14.04
N THR A 193 -27.20 -23.10 13.24
CA THR A 193 -27.11 -23.28 11.79
C THR A 193 -26.82 -21.93 11.15
N ASN A 194 -25.60 -21.81 10.63
CA ASN A 194 -25.06 -20.64 9.95
C ASN A 194 -25.97 -20.15 8.83
N GLU A 195 -26.76 -19.12 9.08
CA GLU A 195 -27.26 -18.25 8.02
C GLU A 195 -26.72 -16.86 8.33
N ILE A 196 -25.68 -16.46 7.59
CA ILE A 196 -25.41 -15.04 7.40
C ILE A 196 -26.69 -14.52 6.76
N ILE A 197 -27.46 -13.71 7.49
CA ILE A 197 -28.62 -13.04 6.92
C ILE A 197 -28.03 -11.96 5.99
N SER A 198 -27.65 -12.36 4.77
CA SER A 198 -27.40 -11.41 3.69
C SER A 198 -28.71 -10.65 3.54
N ASN A 199 -28.71 -9.38 3.90
CA ASN A 199 -29.92 -8.61 4.07
C ASN A 199 -30.47 -8.27 2.66
N LYS A 200 -31.05 -9.25 1.95
CA LYS A 200 -31.59 -9.14 0.58
C LYS A 200 -32.67 -8.05 0.46
N THR A 201 -33.18 -7.58 1.60
CA THR A 201 -34.23 -6.56 1.70
C THR A 201 -33.74 -5.21 2.19
N TYR A 202 -32.45 -5.04 2.50
CA TYR A 202 -31.90 -3.73 2.79
C TYR A 202 -31.66 -2.98 1.47
N THR A 203 -32.56 -2.07 1.12
CA THR A 203 -32.26 -1.02 0.17
C THR A 203 -31.16 -0.17 0.77
N LYS A 204 -29.92 -0.36 0.27
CA LYS A 204 -28.72 0.46 0.50
C LYS A 204 -29.15 1.87 0.89
N VAL A 205 -28.85 2.33 2.11
CA VAL A 205 -28.85 3.77 2.38
C VAL A 205 -27.70 4.28 1.54
N SER A 206 -28.03 4.67 0.31
CA SER A 206 -27.06 4.93 -0.71
C SER A 206 -26.11 6.01 -0.20
N ALA A 207 -24.80 5.71 -0.12
CA ALA A 207 -23.86 6.68 -0.67
C ALA A 207 -24.48 7.06 -2.02
N TYR A 208 -24.95 8.31 -2.14
CA TYR A 208 -25.92 8.72 -3.15
C TYR A 208 -25.67 7.98 -4.46
N PHE A 209 -26.66 7.28 -5.03
CA PHE A 209 -26.42 6.27 -6.08
C PHE A 209 -25.54 6.75 -7.25
N GLU A 210 -25.51 8.05 -7.52
CA GLU A 210 -24.61 8.70 -8.47
C GLU A 210 -23.11 8.60 -8.10
N SER A 211 -22.76 8.44 -6.83
CA SER A 211 -21.39 8.38 -6.30
C SER A 211 -20.60 7.19 -6.83
N ASN A 212 -21.28 6.07 -7.09
CA ASN A 212 -20.62 4.88 -7.65
C ASN A 212 -20.13 5.12 -9.09
N TYR A 213 -20.74 6.06 -9.82
CA TYR A 213 -20.34 6.39 -11.19
C TYR A 213 -19.04 7.18 -11.26
N PHE A 214 -18.58 7.76 -10.14
CA PHE A 214 -17.36 8.58 -10.08
C PHE A 214 -16.13 7.84 -9.52
N ARG A 215 -16.28 6.57 -9.15
CA ARG A 215 -15.18 5.71 -8.67
C ARG A 215 -14.08 5.46 -9.72
N PRO A 216 -14.36 5.29 -11.02
CA PRO A 216 -13.29 5.05 -11.98
C PRO A 216 -12.25 6.17 -12.04
N CYS A 217 -12.64 7.44 -11.90
CA CYS A 217 -11.72 8.57 -11.76
C CYS A 217 -10.82 8.46 -10.52
N GLU A 218 -11.37 8.07 -9.37
CA GLU A 218 -10.60 7.82 -8.14
C GLU A 218 -9.51 6.76 -8.37
N TRP A 219 -9.89 5.62 -8.96
CA TRP A 219 -8.96 4.54 -9.27
C TRP A 219 -7.95 4.88 -10.37
N LEU A 220 -8.31 5.77 -11.29
CA LEU A 220 -7.40 6.20 -12.34
C LEU A 220 -6.18 6.92 -11.75
N VAL A 221 -6.33 7.69 -10.68
CA VAL A 221 -5.20 8.36 -10.02
C VAL A 221 -4.17 7.35 -9.51
N VAL A 222 -4.63 6.27 -8.86
CA VAL A 222 -3.77 5.18 -8.40
C VAL A 222 -3.02 4.55 -9.58
N ARG A 223 -3.73 4.26 -10.68
CA ARG A 223 -3.13 3.69 -11.89
C ARG A 223 -2.10 4.62 -12.54
N ILE A 224 -2.33 5.93 -12.52
CA ILE A 224 -1.39 6.93 -13.03
C ILE A 224 -0.09 6.90 -12.22
N LEU A 225 -0.17 6.85 -10.89
CA LEU A 225 1.01 6.80 -10.02
C LEU A 225 1.80 5.50 -10.22
N MET A 226 1.13 4.36 -10.37
CA MET A 226 1.78 3.09 -10.70
C MET A 226 2.49 3.16 -12.06
N ALA A 227 1.83 3.72 -13.08
CA ALA A 227 2.41 3.89 -14.40
C ALA A 227 3.61 4.85 -14.37
N PHE A 228 3.54 5.93 -13.59
CA PHE A 228 4.65 6.85 -13.38
C PHE A 228 5.85 6.15 -12.73
N GLY A 229 5.63 5.42 -11.63
CA GLY A 229 6.70 4.66 -10.97
C GLY A 229 7.34 3.62 -11.90
N ALA A 230 6.54 2.87 -12.65
CA ALA A 230 7.04 1.92 -13.64
C ALA A 230 7.87 2.59 -14.74
N TYR A 231 7.46 3.77 -15.20
CA TYR A 231 8.15 4.55 -16.23
C TYR A 231 9.55 5.00 -15.78
N LEU A 232 9.69 5.39 -14.51
CA LEU A 232 10.97 5.84 -13.94
C LEU A 232 12.05 4.74 -13.89
N ASN A 233 11.67 3.46 -14.02
CA ASN A 233 12.64 2.36 -14.04
C ASN A 233 13.47 2.30 -15.34
N HIS A 234 13.02 2.96 -16.40
CA HIS A 234 13.66 2.90 -17.71
C HIS A 234 13.79 4.25 -18.40
N THR A 235 13.01 5.26 -18.01
CA THR A 235 13.06 6.57 -18.65
C THR A 235 12.96 7.69 -17.61
N PRO A 236 13.77 8.76 -17.73
CA PRO A 236 13.71 9.88 -16.80
C PRO A 236 12.32 10.50 -16.73
N PHE A 237 11.96 11.00 -15.54
CA PHE A 237 10.63 11.57 -15.28
C PHE A 237 10.21 12.64 -16.28
N TYR A 238 11.17 13.39 -16.82
CA TYR A 238 10.92 14.52 -17.71
C TYR A 238 10.54 14.11 -19.14
N TYR A 239 10.43 12.82 -19.44
CA TYR A 239 9.79 12.32 -20.65
C TYR A 239 8.42 11.69 -20.40
N PHE A 240 7.98 11.59 -19.14
CA PHE A 240 6.67 11.05 -18.81
C PHE A 240 5.56 11.90 -19.45
N PRO A 241 4.53 11.29 -20.07
CA PRO A 241 3.54 12.03 -20.84
C PRO A 241 2.44 12.62 -19.93
N PHE A 242 2.80 13.59 -19.08
CA PHE A 242 1.90 14.20 -18.09
C PHE A 242 0.59 14.70 -18.71
N MET A 243 0.67 15.41 -19.84
CA MET A 243 -0.50 15.95 -20.55
C MET A 243 -1.46 14.87 -21.06
N LYS A 244 -0.93 13.69 -21.46
CA LYS A 244 -1.76 12.56 -21.87
C LYS A 244 -2.61 12.06 -20.71
N TYR A 245 -2.03 11.95 -19.51
CA TYR A 245 -2.75 11.48 -18.33
C TYR A 245 -3.75 12.51 -17.80
N ILE A 246 -3.44 13.82 -17.87
CA ILE A 246 -4.42 14.89 -17.62
C ILE A 246 -5.62 14.71 -18.58
N SER A 247 -5.36 14.53 -19.88
CA SER A 247 -6.41 14.36 -20.89
C SER A 247 -7.26 13.11 -20.64
N ILE A 248 -6.64 11.97 -20.31
CA ILE A 248 -7.36 10.74 -19.97
C ILE A 248 -8.25 10.95 -18.74
N TYR A 249 -7.73 11.61 -17.70
CA TYR A 249 -8.50 11.87 -16.47
C TYR A 249 -9.74 12.72 -16.74
N TRP A 250 -9.59 13.84 -17.42
CA TRP A 250 -10.73 14.71 -17.72
C TRP A 250 -11.69 14.09 -18.72
N SER A 251 -11.20 13.30 -19.68
CA SER A 251 -12.06 12.54 -20.58
C SER A 251 -12.92 11.53 -19.81
N LEU A 252 -12.33 10.82 -18.84
CA LEU A 252 -13.05 9.88 -18.00
C LEU A 252 -14.06 10.63 -17.10
N SER A 253 -13.64 11.72 -16.44
CA SER A 253 -14.50 12.52 -15.57
C SER A 253 -15.72 13.08 -16.31
N LEU A 254 -15.54 13.55 -17.55
CA LEU A 254 -16.63 13.99 -18.41
C LEU A 254 -17.57 12.83 -18.79
N THR A 255 -17.03 11.65 -19.05
CA THR A 255 -17.81 10.45 -19.36
C THR A 255 -18.66 10.04 -18.16
N GLU A 256 -18.06 9.98 -16.96
CA GLU A 256 -18.75 9.68 -15.71
C GLU A 256 -19.85 10.70 -15.40
N ALA A 257 -19.55 11.99 -15.59
CA ALA A 257 -20.51 13.07 -15.42
C ALA A 257 -21.70 12.93 -16.39
N ASP A 258 -21.47 12.67 -17.68
CA ASP A 258 -22.54 12.45 -18.66
C ASP A 258 -23.42 11.25 -18.27
N PHE A 259 -22.82 10.13 -17.86
CA PHE A 259 -23.58 8.98 -17.37
C PHE A 259 -24.41 9.29 -16.12
N ALA A 260 -23.82 9.99 -15.14
CA ALA A 260 -24.52 10.39 -13.93
C ALA A 260 -25.67 11.37 -14.24
N ILE A 261 -25.46 12.34 -15.13
CA ILE A 261 -26.48 13.31 -15.58
C ILE A 261 -27.64 12.59 -16.28
N ARG A 262 -27.34 11.66 -17.21
CA ARG A 262 -28.39 10.91 -17.93
C ARG A 262 -29.24 10.07 -16.99
N LYS A 263 -28.66 9.55 -15.90
CA LYS A 263 -29.34 8.65 -14.97
C LYS A 263 -30.08 9.38 -13.85
N TYR A 264 -29.52 10.47 -13.32
CA TYR A 264 -30.02 11.14 -12.11
C TYR A 264 -30.41 12.61 -12.32
N GLY A 265 -30.18 13.15 -13.52
CA GLY A 265 -30.40 14.56 -13.83
C GLY A 265 -29.23 15.45 -13.42
N ILE A 266 -29.14 16.62 -14.06
CA ILE A 266 -27.98 17.52 -13.93
C ILE A 266 -27.77 18.05 -12.52
N ILE A 267 -28.85 18.35 -11.79
CA ILE A 267 -28.77 18.92 -10.44
C ILE A 267 -28.22 17.88 -9.47
N ALA A 268 -28.78 16.67 -9.47
CA ALA A 268 -28.33 15.60 -8.58
C ALA A 268 -26.88 15.20 -8.88
N ALA A 269 -26.56 14.99 -10.16
CA ALA A 269 -25.25 14.50 -10.58
C ALA A 269 -24.10 15.49 -10.32
N LEU A 270 -24.31 16.80 -10.57
CA LEU A 270 -23.21 17.78 -10.55
C LEU A 270 -23.19 18.70 -9.31
N PHE A 271 -24.34 18.98 -8.71
CA PHE A 271 -24.43 19.97 -7.62
C PHE A 271 -24.71 19.35 -6.25
N VAL A 272 -25.28 18.15 -6.22
CA VAL A 272 -25.62 17.46 -4.97
C VAL A 272 -24.63 16.33 -4.68
N SER A 273 -24.09 15.67 -5.71
CA SER A 273 -23.15 14.56 -5.59
C SER A 273 -21.82 14.96 -4.92
N PRO A 274 -21.51 14.42 -3.71
CA PRO A 274 -20.20 14.63 -3.09
C PRO A 274 -19.07 13.99 -3.90
N ALA A 275 -19.35 12.89 -4.59
CA ALA A 275 -18.37 12.16 -5.38
C ALA A 275 -17.93 12.95 -6.62
N PHE A 276 -18.87 13.65 -7.29
CA PHE A 276 -18.50 14.56 -8.39
C PHE A 276 -17.56 15.66 -7.89
N LEU A 277 -17.90 16.31 -6.77
CA LEU A 277 -17.05 17.35 -6.18
C LEU A 277 -15.65 16.81 -5.84
N MET A 278 -15.56 15.58 -5.31
CA MET A 278 -14.29 14.92 -5.05
C MET A 278 -13.50 14.70 -6.34
N SER A 279 -14.13 14.14 -7.39
CA SER A 279 -13.46 13.91 -8.69
C SER A 279 -12.95 15.20 -9.32
N ILE A 280 -13.69 16.30 -9.23
CA ILE A 280 -13.22 17.62 -9.70
C ILE A 280 -12.04 18.11 -8.85
N THR A 281 -12.13 17.98 -7.53
CA THR A 281 -11.08 18.42 -6.61
C THR A 281 -9.77 17.68 -6.88
N VAL A 282 -9.82 16.34 -6.88
CA VAL A 282 -8.67 15.47 -7.17
C VAL A 282 -8.11 15.74 -8.56
N GLY A 283 -8.98 15.86 -9.57
CA GLY A 283 -8.58 16.17 -10.94
C GLY A 283 -7.87 17.51 -11.06
N THR A 284 -8.30 18.52 -10.30
CA THR A 284 -7.66 19.83 -10.25
C THR A 284 -6.26 19.74 -9.64
N PHE A 285 -6.11 19.07 -8.49
CA PHE A 285 -4.80 18.86 -7.86
C PHE A 285 -3.84 18.12 -8.79
N LEU A 286 -4.30 17.02 -9.40
CA LEU A 286 -3.52 16.24 -10.36
C LEU A 286 -3.09 17.12 -11.54
N THR A 287 -4.00 17.92 -12.10
CA THR A 287 -3.73 18.82 -13.22
C THR A 287 -2.66 19.85 -12.86
N VAL A 288 -2.78 20.52 -11.71
CA VAL A 288 -1.80 21.51 -11.26
C VAL A 288 -0.42 20.87 -11.09
N ALA A 289 -0.34 19.73 -10.39
CA ALA A 289 0.92 19.02 -10.18
C ALA A 289 1.57 18.60 -11.51
N PHE A 290 0.78 18.06 -12.44
CA PHE A 290 1.29 17.57 -13.72
C PHE A 290 1.68 18.70 -14.68
N LEU A 291 1.01 19.85 -14.64
CA LEU A 291 1.43 21.05 -15.36
C LEU A 291 2.77 21.59 -14.85
N GLN A 292 2.98 21.58 -13.52
CA GLN A 292 4.26 21.97 -12.92
C GLN A 292 5.38 21.01 -13.35
N LEU A 293 5.13 19.70 -13.30
CA LEU A 293 6.10 18.70 -13.74
C LEU A 293 6.38 18.79 -15.24
N GLU A 294 5.38 19.01 -16.09
CA GLU A 294 5.56 19.20 -17.53
C GLU A 294 6.39 20.45 -17.84
N PHE A 295 6.17 21.55 -17.11
CA PHE A 295 6.95 22.77 -17.26
C PHE A 295 8.43 22.55 -16.91
N VAL A 296 8.71 21.91 -15.77
CA VAL A 296 10.08 21.53 -15.39
C VAL A 296 10.67 20.58 -16.44
N SER A 297 9.88 19.64 -16.93
CA SER A 297 10.30 18.67 -17.94
C SER A 297 10.69 19.35 -19.25
N PHE A 298 9.91 20.34 -19.69
CA PHE A 298 10.21 21.15 -20.87
C PHE A 298 11.57 21.87 -20.72
N ILE A 299 11.84 22.48 -19.57
CA ILE A 299 13.12 23.16 -19.31
C ILE A 299 14.28 22.17 -19.38
N ILE A 300 14.15 21.00 -18.75
CA ILE A 300 15.20 19.97 -18.77
C ILE A 300 15.44 19.48 -20.20
N ARG A 301 14.38 19.16 -20.97
CA ARG A 301 14.51 18.69 -22.36
C ARG A 301 15.12 19.73 -23.31
N ALA A 302 15.04 21.01 -22.98
CA ALA A 302 15.68 22.08 -23.76
C ALA A 302 17.22 22.09 -23.60
N ILE A 303 17.77 21.43 -22.58
CA ILE A 303 19.21 21.27 -22.38
C ILE A 303 19.70 20.15 -23.32
N PRO A 304 20.61 20.43 -24.28
CA PRO A 304 21.08 19.41 -25.24
C PRO A 304 21.67 18.17 -24.58
N ALA A 305 22.35 18.34 -23.44
CA ALA A 305 22.94 17.25 -22.66
C ALA A 305 21.90 16.35 -21.97
N ALA A 306 20.66 16.80 -21.82
CA ALA A 306 19.58 16.04 -21.18
C ALA A 306 18.65 15.33 -22.19
N GLN A 307 18.93 15.47 -23.50
CA GLN A 307 18.16 14.77 -24.53
C GLN A 307 18.34 13.26 -24.36
N TYR A 308 17.24 12.58 -24.03
CA TYR A 308 17.20 11.14 -23.91
C TYR A 308 17.43 10.52 -25.28
N LYS A 309 18.46 9.69 -25.36
CA LYS A 309 18.69 8.75 -26.44
C LYS A 309 18.37 7.38 -25.88
N ASP A 310 18.04 6.40 -26.72
CA ASP A 310 18.03 5.02 -26.22
C ASP A 310 19.46 4.69 -25.80
N GLU A 311 19.67 4.62 -24.48
CA GLU A 311 21.00 4.44 -23.92
C GLU A 311 21.26 2.94 -23.74
N TYR A 312 22.28 2.46 -24.43
CA TYR A 312 22.75 1.08 -24.36
C TYR A 312 24.13 1.06 -23.70
N GLU A 313 24.42 0.00 -22.95
CA GLU A 313 25.78 -0.32 -22.54
C GLU A 313 26.38 -1.32 -23.53
N GLN A 314 27.65 -1.15 -23.88
CA GLN A 314 28.38 -2.12 -24.66
C GLN A 314 29.15 -3.07 -23.74
N LEU A 315 28.84 -4.36 -23.75
CA LEU A 315 29.62 -5.36 -23.05
C LEU A 315 30.63 -5.98 -24.01
N ILE A 316 31.90 -6.05 -23.60
CA ILE A 316 32.91 -6.87 -24.26
C ILE A 316 33.09 -8.14 -23.45
N ILE A 317 32.76 -9.27 -24.07
CA ILE A 317 32.74 -10.59 -23.42
C ILE A 317 33.62 -11.55 -24.20
N GLU A 318 34.45 -12.30 -23.49
CA GLU A 318 35.25 -13.38 -24.03
C GLU A 318 34.61 -14.73 -23.70
N LYS A 319 34.35 -15.56 -24.72
CA LYS A 319 33.86 -16.93 -24.58
C LYS A 319 35.03 -17.88 -24.30
N VAL A 320 34.98 -18.58 -23.18
CA VAL A 320 36.07 -19.42 -22.63
C VAL A 320 36.05 -20.86 -23.15
N ASP A 321 34.97 -21.27 -23.82
CA ASP A 321 34.79 -22.63 -24.34
C ASP A 321 35.51 -22.82 -25.69
N ASP A 322 36.22 -23.94 -25.85
CA ASP A 322 37.01 -24.34 -27.03
C ASP A 322 36.13 -24.67 -28.25
N HIS A 323 34.82 -24.81 -28.06
CA HIS A 323 33.89 -25.06 -29.16
C HIS A 323 33.65 -23.80 -30.00
N HIS A 324 34.04 -23.85 -31.28
CA HIS A 324 33.84 -22.80 -32.29
C HIS A 324 32.37 -22.54 -32.69
N GLU A 325 31.40 -23.15 -32.03
CA GLU A 325 29.98 -22.92 -32.32
C GLU A 325 29.54 -21.52 -31.88
N GLU A 326 28.75 -20.86 -32.73
CA GLU A 326 28.17 -19.55 -32.47
C GLU A 326 27.17 -19.64 -31.31
N PHE A 327 27.28 -18.74 -30.33
CA PHE A 327 26.39 -18.73 -29.17
C PHE A 327 25.23 -17.77 -29.40
N ASN A 328 23.99 -18.28 -29.33
CA ASN A 328 22.80 -17.45 -29.45
C ASN A 328 22.51 -16.70 -28.13
N PHE A 329 23.07 -15.49 -27.99
CA PHE A 329 22.89 -14.65 -26.80
C PHE A 329 21.43 -14.26 -26.54
N LYS A 330 20.64 -14.02 -27.59
CA LYS A 330 19.24 -13.62 -27.45
C LYS A 330 18.39 -14.71 -26.82
N GLU A 331 18.56 -15.94 -27.29
CA GLU A 331 17.81 -17.10 -26.80
C GLU A 331 18.33 -17.60 -25.45
N SER A 332 19.65 -17.60 -25.26
CA SER A 332 20.29 -18.21 -24.09
C SER A 332 20.41 -17.28 -22.89
N ILE A 333 20.47 -15.96 -23.10
CA ILE A 333 20.64 -14.97 -22.03
C ILE A 333 19.42 -14.07 -21.95
N ASP A 334 19.18 -13.22 -22.95
CA ASP A 334 18.05 -12.28 -22.93
C ASP A 334 17.72 -11.76 -24.33
N GLU A 335 16.43 -11.80 -24.71
CA GLU A 335 15.96 -11.38 -26.04
C GLU A 335 16.26 -9.91 -26.36
N ARG A 336 16.46 -9.08 -25.33
CA ARG A 336 16.73 -7.64 -25.44
C ARG A 336 18.18 -7.29 -25.78
N ILE A 337 19.08 -8.28 -25.84
CA ILE A 337 20.48 -8.08 -26.27
C ILE A 337 20.49 -7.76 -27.76
N ASN A 338 21.13 -6.66 -28.17
CA ASN A 338 21.19 -6.22 -29.57
C ASN A 338 22.65 -6.07 -30.05
N ASP A 339 22.81 -5.85 -31.36
CA ASP A 339 24.07 -5.46 -32.03
C ASP A 339 25.30 -6.30 -31.63
N ILE A 340 25.17 -7.63 -31.80
CA ILE A 340 26.24 -8.59 -31.51
C ILE A 340 27.29 -8.52 -32.63
N GLN A 341 28.50 -8.10 -32.29
CA GLN A 341 29.65 -8.04 -33.21
C GLN A 341 30.76 -8.97 -32.73
N ILE A 342 31.31 -9.77 -33.64
CA ILE A 342 32.44 -10.66 -33.36
C ILE A 342 33.73 -9.87 -33.62
N LEU A 343 34.53 -9.64 -32.58
CA LEU A 343 35.72 -8.79 -32.66
C LEU A 343 36.99 -9.57 -33.02
N LYS A 344 37.10 -10.85 -32.63
CA LYS A 344 38.28 -11.70 -32.88
C LYS A 344 37.90 -13.18 -32.84
N GLU A 345 38.33 -13.94 -33.85
CA GLU A 345 38.34 -15.42 -33.97
C GLU A 345 37.30 -16.15 -33.10
N ASN A 346 36.01 -15.81 -33.21
CA ASN A 346 34.87 -16.45 -32.53
C ASN A 346 34.90 -16.51 -30.98
N HIS A 347 35.83 -15.84 -30.31
CA HIS A 347 35.92 -15.86 -28.84
C HIS A 347 35.64 -14.50 -28.21
N LEU A 348 35.69 -13.39 -28.95
CA LEU A 348 35.44 -12.06 -28.39
C LEU A 348 34.21 -11.41 -29.03
N TYR A 349 33.25 -11.01 -28.19
CA TYR A 349 31.98 -10.43 -28.61
C TYR A 349 31.82 -9.02 -28.03
N ALA A 350 31.39 -8.09 -28.86
CA ALA A 350 30.81 -6.82 -28.43
C ALA A 350 29.29 -6.92 -28.56
N ILE A 351 28.57 -6.68 -27.46
CA ILE A 351 27.10 -6.77 -27.44
C ILE A 351 26.53 -5.50 -26.82
N GLN A 352 25.38 -5.05 -27.31
CA GLN A 352 24.65 -3.95 -26.71
C GLN A 352 23.52 -4.46 -25.82
N VAL A 353 23.40 -3.86 -24.64
CA VAL A 353 22.36 -4.21 -23.66
C VAL A 353 21.66 -2.93 -23.19
N PRO A 354 20.33 -2.95 -22.96
CA PRO A 354 19.63 -1.77 -22.44
C PRO A 354 20.11 -1.39 -21.04
N ARG A 355 20.17 -0.08 -20.74
CA ARG A 355 20.58 0.47 -19.43
C ARG A 355 19.59 0.20 -18.29
N HIS A 356 19.92 0.73 -17.11
CA HIS A 356 19.11 0.72 -15.89
C HIS A 356 18.83 -0.69 -15.31
N HIS A 357 17.60 -0.95 -14.88
CA HIS A 357 17.26 -2.22 -14.24
C HIS A 357 17.46 -3.42 -15.18
N THR A 358 17.18 -3.24 -16.48
CA THR A 358 17.39 -4.29 -17.49
C THR A 358 18.86 -4.71 -17.58
N PHE A 359 19.78 -3.75 -17.51
CA PHE A 359 21.22 -4.01 -17.49
C PHE A 359 21.62 -4.97 -16.37
N THR A 360 21.13 -4.69 -15.16
CA THR A 360 21.37 -5.50 -13.96
C THR A 360 20.87 -6.93 -14.15
N LEU A 361 19.65 -7.09 -14.66
CA LEU A 361 19.07 -8.42 -14.92
C LEU A 361 19.89 -9.21 -15.95
N ILE A 362 20.31 -8.56 -17.04
CA ILE A 362 21.10 -9.21 -18.09
C ILE A 362 22.48 -9.63 -17.55
N LEU A 363 23.16 -8.76 -16.80
CA LEU A 363 24.45 -9.11 -16.18
C LEU A 363 24.32 -10.24 -15.16
N LYS A 364 23.21 -10.33 -14.42
CA LYS A 364 22.92 -11.47 -13.54
C LYS A 364 22.81 -12.78 -14.33
N LYS A 365 22.08 -12.76 -15.45
CA LYS A 365 21.98 -13.93 -16.33
C LYS A 365 23.34 -14.32 -16.93
N PHE A 366 24.14 -13.36 -17.38
CA PHE A 366 25.50 -13.63 -17.83
C PHE A 366 26.37 -14.23 -16.73
N ALA A 367 26.33 -13.68 -15.52
CA ALA A 367 27.09 -14.18 -14.38
C ALA A 367 26.73 -15.64 -14.05
N LEU A 368 25.46 -16.03 -14.17
CA LEU A 368 25.02 -17.42 -13.99
C LEU A 368 25.51 -18.35 -15.11
N HIS A 369 25.78 -17.83 -16.31
CA HIS A 369 26.37 -18.58 -17.44
C HIS A 369 27.90 -18.47 -17.55
N SER A 370 28.53 -17.68 -16.67
CA SER A 370 29.95 -17.28 -16.68
C SER A 370 31.02 -18.36 -16.77
N ILE A 371 30.72 -19.64 -16.53
CA ILE A 371 31.68 -20.72 -16.82
C ILE A 371 32.09 -20.65 -18.31
N LYS A 372 31.21 -20.11 -19.15
CA LYS A 372 31.44 -19.91 -20.58
C LYS A 372 31.96 -18.52 -20.94
N PHE A 373 31.96 -17.55 -20.02
CA PHE A 373 32.14 -16.13 -20.35
C PHE A 373 32.95 -15.34 -19.32
N ASN A 374 33.99 -14.66 -19.79
CA ASN A 374 34.72 -13.63 -19.07
C ASN A 374 34.24 -12.24 -19.49
N LEU A 375 33.96 -11.38 -18.52
CA LEU A 375 33.65 -9.97 -18.79
C LEU A 375 34.94 -9.15 -18.86
N ILE A 376 35.18 -8.52 -20.00
CA ILE A 376 36.40 -7.75 -20.27
C ILE A 376 36.20 -6.27 -19.99
N SER A 377 35.11 -5.69 -20.50
CA SER A 377 34.79 -4.27 -20.32
C SER A 377 33.30 -3.97 -20.46
N ILE A 378 32.87 -2.84 -19.90
CA ILE A 378 31.52 -2.28 -20.01
C ILE A 378 31.68 -0.84 -20.52
N SER A 379 31.15 -0.53 -21.70
CA SER A 379 31.17 0.81 -22.32
C SER A 379 32.53 1.49 -22.26
N GLN A 380 33.56 0.77 -22.71
CA GLN A 380 34.97 1.18 -22.72
C GLN A 380 35.65 1.27 -21.34
N GLN A 381 34.93 1.00 -20.26
CA GLN A 381 35.48 0.87 -18.92
C GLN A 381 35.95 -0.56 -18.66
N ASN A 382 37.17 -0.73 -18.17
CA ASN A 382 37.78 -2.05 -17.89
C ASN A 382 38.28 -2.22 -16.44
N GLU A 383 38.20 -1.17 -15.63
CA GLU A 383 38.72 -1.20 -14.25
C GLU A 383 37.64 -1.58 -13.24
N GLN A 384 36.79 -0.63 -12.85
CA GLN A 384 35.80 -0.79 -11.78
C GLN A 384 34.39 -0.44 -12.25
N ILE A 385 33.37 -1.00 -11.62
CA ILE A 385 31.97 -0.64 -11.78
C ILE A 385 31.29 -0.53 -10.41
N GLN A 386 30.23 0.26 -10.30
CA GLN A 386 29.49 0.41 -9.05
C GLN A 386 28.33 -0.57 -8.97
N LEU A 387 28.13 -1.12 -7.78
CA LEU A 387 27.06 -2.07 -7.47
C LEU A 387 26.34 -1.62 -6.19
N GLU A 388 25.02 -1.64 -6.22
CA GLU A 388 24.19 -1.50 -5.03
C GLU A 388 23.67 -2.85 -4.56
N LEU A 389 23.88 -3.10 -3.27
CA LEU A 389 23.38 -4.26 -2.55
C LEU A 389 22.41 -3.80 -1.46
N ALA A 390 21.31 -4.50 -1.30
CA ALA A 390 20.46 -4.41 -0.11
C ALA A 390 20.76 -5.60 0.81
N VAL A 391 21.15 -5.34 2.05
CA VAL A 391 21.42 -6.35 3.07
C VAL A 391 20.37 -6.23 4.16
N ASN A 392 19.76 -7.35 4.54
CA ASN A 392 18.80 -7.36 5.64
C ASN A 392 19.54 -7.15 6.98
N ASN A 393 19.11 -6.18 7.78
CA ASN A 393 19.71 -5.80 9.06
C ASN A 393 19.67 -6.93 10.09
N ASN A 394 18.76 -7.89 9.94
CA ASN A 394 18.74 -9.09 10.76
C ASN A 394 19.88 -10.06 10.42
N ASN A 395 20.72 -9.74 9.44
CA ASN A 395 21.83 -10.56 9.00
C ASN A 395 23.16 -9.78 9.03
N GLU A 396 23.61 -9.44 10.25
CA GLU A 396 24.90 -8.77 10.49
C GLU A 396 26.08 -9.54 9.87
N GLU A 397 26.00 -10.87 9.81
CA GLU A 397 27.02 -11.71 9.17
C GLU A 397 27.20 -11.37 7.69
N ARG A 398 26.12 -11.03 6.96
CA ARG A 398 26.21 -10.65 5.55
C ARG A 398 26.81 -9.27 5.37
N LEU A 399 26.49 -8.33 6.26
CA LEU A 399 27.12 -7.01 6.24
C LEU A 399 28.63 -7.13 6.47
N VAL A 400 29.04 -7.94 7.44
CA VAL A 400 30.44 -8.26 7.69
C VAL A 400 31.09 -8.97 6.50
N TRP A 401 30.38 -9.93 5.88
CA TRP A 401 30.84 -10.64 4.69
C TRP A 401 31.13 -9.69 3.52
N VAL A 402 30.25 -8.71 3.24
CA VAL A 402 30.49 -7.70 2.21
C VAL A 402 31.73 -6.86 2.57
N LYS A 403 31.83 -6.40 3.82
CA LYS A 403 32.93 -5.56 4.32
C LYS A 403 34.30 -6.25 4.32
N GLN A 404 34.34 -7.57 4.42
CA GLN A 404 35.57 -8.35 4.46
C GLN A 404 36.11 -8.75 3.08
N ARG A 405 35.41 -8.42 1.98
CA ARG A 405 35.88 -8.77 0.64
C ARG A 405 37.08 -7.92 0.24
N SER A 406 38.25 -8.55 0.27
CA SER A 406 39.46 -8.02 -0.37
C SER A 406 39.15 -7.75 -1.85
N ASN A 407 39.46 -6.54 -2.34
CA ASN A 407 39.23 -6.04 -3.71
C ASN A 407 37.87 -5.35 -3.96
N MET A 408 37.18 -4.85 -2.93
CA MET A 408 36.01 -3.98 -3.08
C MET A 408 36.13 -2.73 -2.24
N ASP A 409 35.81 -1.59 -2.83
CA ASP A 409 35.76 -0.30 -2.13
C ASP A 409 34.31 0.03 -1.82
N ILE A 410 33.93 0.08 -0.53
CA ILE A 410 32.61 0.56 -0.13
C ILE A 410 32.59 2.09 -0.28
N ILE A 411 31.70 2.60 -1.13
CA ILE A 411 31.55 4.03 -1.38
C ILE A 411 30.57 4.63 -0.38
N TYR A 412 29.38 4.03 -0.27
CA TYR A 412 28.30 4.53 0.58
C TYR A 412 27.62 3.38 1.32
N GLU A 413 27.15 3.67 2.52
CA GLU A 413 26.31 2.79 3.33
C GLU A 413 25.17 3.65 3.92
N PHE A 414 23.93 3.26 3.68
CA PHE A 414 22.77 3.99 4.19
C PHE A 414 21.60 3.06 4.46
N LYS A 415 20.70 3.44 5.37
CA LYS A 415 19.46 2.68 5.62
C LYS A 415 18.45 2.98 4.53
N ASN A 416 17.80 1.95 3.98
CA ASN A 416 16.75 2.14 3.01
C ASN A 416 15.61 2.97 3.64
N PRO A 417 15.21 4.09 3.01
CA PRO A 417 14.19 4.98 3.57
C PRO A 417 12.79 4.35 3.59
N VAL A 418 12.52 3.39 2.70
CA VAL A 418 11.25 2.66 2.60
C VAL A 418 11.27 1.41 3.48
N ASN A 419 12.39 0.70 3.55
CA ASN A 419 12.56 -0.49 4.38
C ASN A 419 13.72 -0.35 5.37
N PRO A 420 13.51 0.22 6.56
CA PRO A 420 14.61 0.45 7.51
C PRO A 420 15.26 -0.80 8.10
N ASN A 421 14.70 -1.99 7.82
CA ASN A 421 15.34 -3.28 8.09
C ASN A 421 16.32 -3.69 6.99
N GLN A 422 16.57 -2.85 5.98
CA GLN A 422 17.58 -3.05 4.97
C GLN A 422 18.62 -1.93 5.02
N THR A 423 19.88 -2.33 4.99
CA THR A 423 21.01 -1.44 4.75
C THR A 423 21.44 -1.58 3.31
N HIS A 424 21.48 -0.46 2.60
CA HIS A 424 21.98 -0.38 1.23
C HIS A 424 23.45 -0.04 1.25
N ILE A 425 24.23 -0.78 0.46
CA ILE A 425 25.67 -0.64 0.33
C ILE A 425 25.98 -0.43 -1.14
N ILE A 426 26.60 0.71 -1.46
CA ILE A 426 27.15 0.98 -2.78
C ILE A 426 28.64 0.72 -2.73
N LEU A 427 29.12 -0.16 -3.60
CA LEU A 427 30.52 -0.59 -3.62
C LEU A 427 31.08 -0.61 -5.05
N ARG A 428 32.40 -0.50 -5.17
CA ARG A 428 33.14 -0.66 -6.43
C ARG A 428 33.67 -2.08 -6.56
N VAL A 429 33.37 -2.71 -7.69
CA VAL A 429 33.87 -4.05 -8.05
C VAL A 429 34.74 -3.93 -9.29
N THR A 430 35.89 -4.60 -9.31
CA THR A 430 36.66 -4.74 -10.56
C THR A 430 35.81 -5.47 -11.61
N ILE A 431 35.74 -4.95 -12.84
CA ILE A 431 34.88 -5.51 -13.91
C ILE A 431 35.18 -7.01 -14.15
N ARG A 432 36.46 -7.39 -14.14
CA ARG A 432 36.89 -8.80 -14.28
C ARG A 432 36.34 -9.73 -13.20
N ASN A 433 36.07 -9.19 -11.99
CA ASN A 433 35.55 -9.94 -10.85
C ASN A 433 34.02 -9.86 -10.75
N LEU A 434 33.37 -9.02 -11.54
CA LEU A 434 31.94 -8.71 -11.43
C LEU A 434 31.07 -9.97 -11.52
N PHE A 435 31.28 -10.81 -12.55
CA PHE A 435 30.49 -12.04 -12.69
C PHE A 435 30.68 -12.99 -11.51
N SER A 436 31.90 -13.14 -11.00
CA SER A 436 32.15 -13.97 -9.81
C SER A 436 31.41 -13.44 -8.60
N PHE A 437 31.46 -12.14 -8.39
CA PHE A 437 30.79 -11.51 -7.27
C PHE A 437 29.27 -11.63 -7.37
N ILE A 438 28.69 -11.39 -8.55
CA ILE A 438 27.25 -11.55 -8.78
C ILE A 438 26.81 -12.98 -8.44
N ARG A 439 27.55 -14.01 -8.88
CA ARG A 439 27.22 -15.42 -8.56
C ARG A 439 27.20 -15.68 -7.06
N GLU A 440 28.16 -15.12 -6.33
CA GLU A 440 28.21 -15.26 -4.88
C GLU A 440 27.00 -14.60 -4.22
N CYS A 441 26.66 -13.38 -4.66
CA CYS A 441 25.48 -12.66 -4.18
C CYS A 441 24.16 -13.38 -4.52
N THR A 442 24.01 -13.98 -5.70
CA THR A 442 22.78 -14.70 -6.08
C THR A 442 22.48 -15.88 -5.14
N ARG A 443 23.49 -16.47 -4.50
CA ARG A 443 23.27 -17.53 -3.48
C ARG A 443 22.55 -17.00 -2.25
N PHE A 444 22.74 -15.72 -1.92
CA PHE A 444 22.11 -15.03 -0.79
C PHE A 444 20.79 -14.37 -1.16
N GLU A 445 20.48 -14.24 -2.45
CA GLU A 445 19.15 -13.82 -2.88
C GLU A 445 18.10 -14.91 -2.58
N ALA A 446 18.51 -16.20 -2.58
CA ALA A 446 17.61 -17.32 -2.32
C ALA A 446 17.03 -17.34 -0.88
N ASP A 447 17.76 -16.82 0.10
CA ASP A 447 17.32 -16.71 1.50
C ASP A 447 16.96 -15.27 1.90
N ASN A 448 16.87 -14.35 0.92
CA ASN A 448 16.61 -12.92 1.11
C ASN A 448 17.57 -12.21 2.09
N SER A 449 18.77 -12.76 2.29
CA SER A 449 19.76 -12.14 3.18
C SER A 449 20.52 -10.99 2.52
N LEU A 450 20.66 -11.03 1.19
CA LEU A 450 21.30 -9.99 0.38
C LEU A 450 20.69 -9.98 -1.03
N THR A 451 20.40 -8.80 -1.57
CA THR A 451 19.85 -8.61 -2.92
C THR A 451 20.70 -7.63 -3.72
N ILE A 452 20.96 -7.96 -4.99
CA ILE A 452 21.54 -7.00 -5.93
C ILE A 452 20.43 -6.08 -6.42
N ILE A 453 20.49 -4.81 -6.07
CA ILE A 453 19.48 -3.81 -6.44
C ILE A 453 19.78 -3.28 -7.84
N GLN A 454 20.99 -2.79 -8.05
CA GLN A 454 21.37 -2.15 -9.29
C GLN A 454 22.87 -2.23 -9.55
N ILE A 455 23.26 -2.42 -10.81
CA ILE A 455 24.61 -2.22 -11.31
C ILE A 455 24.61 -0.89 -12.05
N TYR A 456 25.41 0.06 -11.57
CA TYR A 456 25.53 1.38 -12.20
C TYR A 456 26.71 1.37 -13.16
N ASP A 457 26.51 1.92 -14.34
CA ASP A 457 27.59 2.31 -15.21
C ASP A 457 28.35 3.49 -14.58
N HIS A 458 29.69 3.39 -14.49
CA HIS A 458 30.49 4.40 -13.79
C HIS A 458 31.25 5.26 -14.79
N PHE A 459 30.69 6.41 -15.17
CA PHE A 459 31.42 7.40 -15.96
C PHE A 459 32.39 8.21 -15.09
N TYR A 460 33.69 7.96 -15.25
CA TYR A 460 34.71 8.97 -14.97
C TYR A 460 34.70 9.97 -16.14
N TYR A 461 34.56 11.25 -15.82
CA TYR A 461 35.04 12.32 -16.71
C TYR A 461 36.56 12.42 -16.64
#